data_AF-A0A967H9L5-F1
#
_entry.id   AF-A0A967H9L5-F1
#
_cell.length_a   1.000
_cell.length_b   1.000
_cell.length_c   1.000
_cell.angle_alpha   90.00
_cell.angle_beta   90.00
_cell.angle_gamma   90.00
#
_symmetry.space_group_name_H-M   'P 1'
#
loop_
_entity.id
_entity.type
_entity.pdbx_description
1 polymer ?
#
loop_
_entity_poly.entity_id
_entity_poly.type
_entity_poly.pdbx_seq_one_letter_code
_entity_poly.pdbx_strand_id
1 'polypeptide(L)' 'PFRPRRSAEAYEKIWTDDGSPLTIHTERLVSEVQALLGDGYRVAYGMRYRNPPIESAVTELTAAGCDRIVILPLFP' A
#
# COMPACT_ATOMS: atom_id res chain seq x y z
N PRO A 1 -23.95 -5.98 -0.98
CA PRO A 1 -23.73 -5.32 -2.29
C PRO A 1 -23.01 -6.26 -3.27
N PHE A 2 -23.74 -6.81 -4.22
CA PHE A 2 -23.21 -7.73 -5.24
C PHE A 2 -22.33 -6.94 -6.21
N ARG A 3 -21.01 -7.20 -6.23
CA ARG A 3 -20.14 -6.63 -7.27
C ARG A 3 -20.43 -7.36 -8.58
N PRO A 4 -20.71 -6.65 -9.69
CA PRO A 4 -21.01 -7.31 -10.95
C PRO A 4 -19.78 -8.09 -11.44
N ARG A 5 -20.01 -9.35 -11.82
CA ARG A 5 -19.04 -10.35 -12.32
C ARG A 5 -18.01 -9.78 -13.31
N ARG A 6 -18.44 -8.80 -14.13
CA ARG A 6 -17.60 -8.09 -15.11
C ARG A 6 -16.37 -7.41 -14.52
N SER A 7 -16.46 -6.90 -13.29
CA SER A 7 -15.31 -6.25 -12.65
C SER A 7 -14.25 -7.27 -12.23
N ALA A 8 -14.65 -8.42 -11.67
CA ALA A 8 -13.74 -9.49 -11.29
C ALA A 8 -13.01 -10.08 -12.50
N GLU A 9 -13.72 -10.37 -13.60
CA GLU A 9 -13.15 -10.90 -14.85
C GLU A 9 -12.13 -9.92 -15.50
N ALA A 10 -12.28 -8.61 -15.30
CA ALA A 10 -11.33 -7.61 -15.77
C ALA A 10 -10.08 -7.51 -14.88
N TYR A 11 -10.23 -7.70 -13.55
CA TYR A 11 -9.11 -7.74 -12.62
C TYR A 11 -8.27 -9.02 -12.76
N GLU A 12 -8.91 -10.17 -13.03
CA GLU A 12 -8.21 -11.44 -13.29
C GLU A 12 -7.28 -11.37 -14.51
N LYS A 13 -7.65 -10.62 -15.56
CA LYS A 13 -6.83 -10.48 -16.78
C LYS A 13 -5.53 -9.70 -16.57
N ILE A 14 -5.42 -8.94 -15.47
CA ILE A 14 -4.26 -8.08 -15.17
C ILE A 14 -3.55 -8.48 -13.88
N TRP A 15 -4.07 -9.47 -13.15
CA TRP A 15 -3.38 -10.05 -12.01
C TRP A 15 -2.29 -10.98 -12.51
N THR A 16 -1.08 -10.74 -12.06
CA THR A 16 0.04 -11.68 -12.22
C THR A 16 0.07 -12.61 -11.01
N ASP A 17 0.88 -13.66 -11.07
CA ASP A 17 1.11 -14.54 -9.91
C ASP A 17 1.64 -13.75 -8.69
N ASP A 18 2.35 -12.65 -8.95
CA ASP A 18 2.88 -11.70 -7.96
C ASP A 18 1.82 -10.76 -7.36
N GLY A 19 0.56 -10.86 -7.78
CA GLY A 19 -0.57 -10.08 -7.27
C GLY A 19 -1.08 -8.99 -8.21
N SER A 20 -1.80 -8.03 -7.65
CA SER A 20 -2.39 -6.96 -8.47
C SER A 20 -1.35 -5.90 -8.86
N PRO A 21 -1.46 -5.29 -10.07
CA PRO A 21 -0.57 -4.20 -10.48
C PRO A 21 -0.49 -3.06 -9.45
N LEU A 22 -1.63 -2.73 -8.81
CA LEU A 22 -1.67 -1.71 -7.76
C LEU A 22 -0.76 -2.07 -6.58
N THR A 23 -0.79 -3.32 -6.12
CA THR A 23 0.03 -3.78 -5.00
C THR A 23 1.50 -3.73 -5.39
N ILE A 24 1.87 -4.30 -6.54
CA ILE A 24 3.25 -4.35 -7.05
C ILE A 24 3.83 -2.94 -7.18
N HIS A 25 3.09 -2.02 -7.78
CA HIS A 25 3.54 -0.63 -7.94
C HIS A 25 3.60 0.12 -6.60
N THR A 26 2.69 -0.18 -5.67
CA THR A 26 2.69 0.44 -4.34
C THR A 26 3.88 -0.03 -3.49
N GLU A 27 4.22 -1.31 -3.53
CA GLU A 27 5.39 -1.86 -2.85
C GLU A 27 6.69 -1.29 -3.41
N ARG A 28 6.77 -1.17 -4.73
CA ARG A 28 7.89 -0.50 -5.39
C ARG A 28 7.98 0.98 -5.03
N LEU A 29 6.85 1.69 -4.95
CA LEU A 29 6.83 3.08 -4.51
C LEU A 29 7.38 3.21 -3.09
N VAL A 30 6.95 2.33 -2.17
CA VAL A 30 7.45 2.33 -0.79
C VAL A 30 8.94 2.09 -0.72
N SER A 31 9.47 1.13 -1.49
CA SER A 31 10.92 0.84 -1.48
C SER A 31 11.74 1.99 -2.06
N GLU A 32 11.29 2.60 -3.16
CA GLU A 32 11.98 3.76 -3.77
C GLU A 32 11.94 4.98 -2.85
N VAL A 33 10.80 5.27 -2.20
CA VAL A 33 10.70 6.38 -1.24
C VAL A 33 11.53 6.10 0.02
N GLN A 34 11.54 4.87 0.53
CA GLN A 34 12.38 4.49 1.67
C GLN A 34 13.86 4.68 1.35
N ALA A 35 14.30 4.29 0.15
CA ALA A 35 15.69 4.47 -0.29
C ALA A 35 16.07 5.96 -0.41
N LEU A 36 15.15 6.81 -0.86
CA LEU A 36 15.36 8.26 -0.97
C LEU A 36 15.44 8.95 0.40
N LEU A 37 14.64 8.51 1.37
CA LEU A 37 14.61 9.10 2.71
C LEU A 37 15.70 8.54 3.65
N GLY A 38 16.15 7.31 3.42
CA GLY A 38 17.16 6.63 4.23
C GLY A 38 16.64 6.17 5.60
N ASP A 39 17.56 5.74 6.45
CA ASP A 39 17.26 5.03 7.72
C ASP A 39 16.64 5.92 8.81
N GLY A 40 16.68 7.24 8.65
CA GLY A 40 16.03 8.19 9.56
C GLY A 40 14.50 8.21 9.45
N TYR A 41 13.95 7.48 8.47
CA TYR A 41 12.52 7.42 8.20
C TYR A 41 12.07 5.96 8.08
N ARG A 42 10.81 5.71 8.42
CA ARG A 42 10.12 4.46 8.10
C ARG A 42 8.97 4.75 7.15
N VAL A 43 8.96 4.05 6.02
CA VAL A 43 7.89 4.16 5.02
C VAL A 43 7.06 2.88 5.04
N ALA A 44 5.75 3.03 5.16
CA ALA A 44 4.76 1.97 5.08
C ALA A 44 3.58 2.41 4.22
N TYR A 45 2.84 1.47 3.64
CA TYR A 45 1.61 1.76 2.90
C TYR A 45 0.42 1.09 3.54
N GLY A 46 -0.75 1.71 3.40
CA GLY A 46 -2.01 1.18 3.86
C GLY A 46 -3.12 1.50 2.87
N MET A 47 -4.01 0.54 2.64
CA MET A 47 -5.12 0.66 1.71
C MET A 47 -6.44 0.81 2.46
N ARG A 48 -7.37 1.58 1.89
CA ARG A 48 -8.70 1.80 2.50
C ARG A 48 -9.62 0.58 2.45
N TYR A 49 -9.54 -0.21 1.38
CA TYR A 49 -10.48 -1.32 1.09
C TYR A 49 -9.77 -2.65 0.79
N ARG A 50 -8.45 -2.68 0.94
CA ARG A 50 -7.58 -3.78 0.54
C ARG A 50 -6.53 -3.98 1.64
N ASN A 51 -5.78 -5.06 1.53
CA ASN A 51 -4.71 -5.35 2.47
C ASN A 51 -3.38 -4.80 1.94
N PRO A 52 -2.48 -4.33 2.83
CA PRO A 52 -2.69 -4.11 4.26
C PRO A 52 -3.65 -2.92 4.53
N PRO A 53 -4.51 -2.98 5.56
CA PRO A 53 -5.34 -1.83 5.94
C PRO A 53 -4.48 -0.72 6.55
N ILE A 54 -4.98 0.52 6.54
CA ILE A 54 -4.29 1.70 7.09
C ILE A 54 -3.88 1.48 8.56
N GLU A 55 -4.73 0.82 9.35
CA GLU A 55 -4.44 0.50 10.76
C GLU A 55 -3.15 -0.32 10.93
N SER A 56 -2.91 -1.29 10.04
CA SER A 56 -1.68 -2.11 10.08
C SER A 56 -0.44 -1.26 9.80
N ALA A 57 -0.50 -0.35 8.83
CA ALA A 57 0.60 0.55 8.53
C ALA A 57 0.92 1.49 9.70
N VAL A 58 -0.11 2.07 10.33
CA VAL A 58 0.08 2.93 11.52
C VAL A 58 0.67 2.14 12.68
N THR A 59 0.20 0.92 12.90
CA THR A 59 0.72 0.03 13.95
C THR A 59 2.19 -0.29 13.70
N GLU A 60 2.57 -0.60 12.46
CA GLU A 60 3.95 -0.86 12.07
C GLU A 60 4.86 0.34 12.32
N LEU A 61 4.44 1.54 11.90
CA LEU A 61 5.20 2.78 12.12
C LEU A 61 5.36 3.09 13.61
N THR A 62 4.29 2.88 14.39
CA THR A 62 4.32 3.09 15.85
C THR A 62 5.27 2.09 16.53
N ALA A 63 5.20 0.81 16.15
CA ALA A 63 6.09 -0.22 16.67
C ALA A 63 7.56 0.00 16.28
N ALA A 64 7.81 0.66 15.15
CA ALA A 64 9.14 1.08 14.72
C ALA A 64 9.67 2.33 15.48
N GLY A 65 8.92 2.88 16.44
CA GLY A 65 9.33 4.02 17.24
C GLY A 65 9.16 5.37 16.54
N CYS A 66 8.26 5.48 15.55
CA CYS A 66 8.00 6.76 14.89
C CYS A 66 7.18 7.69 15.78
N ASP A 67 7.78 8.79 16.25
CA ASP A 67 7.08 9.82 17.04
C ASP A 67 6.23 10.77 16.20
N ARG A 68 6.48 10.82 14.89
CA ARG A 68 5.75 11.67 13.93
C ARG A 68 5.38 10.86 12.70
N ILE A 69 4.08 10.80 12.42
CA ILE A 69 3.53 10.13 11.25
C ILE A 69 3.03 11.19 10.26
N VAL A 70 3.47 11.10 9.01
CA VAL A 70 3.02 11.95 7.89
C VAL A 70 2.21 11.09 6.93
N ILE A 71 0.97 11.50 6.65
CA ILE A 71 0.09 10.80 5.71
C ILE A 71 0.21 11.44 4.33
N LEU A 72 0.57 10.64 3.33
CA LEU A 72 0.62 11.04 1.92
C LEU A 72 -0.52 10.37 1.15
N PRO A 73 -1.60 11.09 0.80
CA PRO A 73 -2.63 10.57 -0.09
C PRO A 73 -2.07 10.38 -1.51
N LEU A 74 -2.20 9.18 -2.08
CA LEU A 74 -1.76 8.88 -3.45
C LEU A 74 -2.76 9.31 -4.53
N PHE A 75 -3.93 9.79 -4.12
CA PHE A 75 -4.96 10.31 -5.00
C PHE A 75 -5.39 11.69 -4.49
N PRO A 76 -5.47 12.71 -5.35
CA PRO A 76 -5.98 14.03 -5.00
C PRO A 76 -7.48 14.02 -4.71
#